data_AF-A0A962JP53-F1
#
_entry.id   AF-A0A962JP53-F1
#
_cell.length_a   1.000
_cell.length_b   1.000
_cell.length_c   1.000
_cell.angle_alpha   90.00
_cell.angle_beta   90.00
_cell.angle_gamma   90.00
#
_symmetry.space_group_name_H-M   'P 1'
#
loop_
_entity.id
_entity.type
_entity.pdbx_description
1 polymer ?
#
loop_
_entity_poly.entity_id
_entity_poly.type
_entity_poly.pdbx_seq_one_letter_code
_entity_poly.pdbx_strand_id
1 'polypeptide(L)'
;MKRFMILLLLAQVAQAQVYKWVDDNGKVHYSDEIPEGRDVLEENIEIKNSQIQIMGEKDMQLLETYDTDREQRKEANKLEQKRLDQEASKSANVVNKKVSLPEKHRCFGPSPSSTPSGVSHLEVNARELGDEQIETLKNIFDKIRGNWRGTAEGVTCLGTVETPKLKPEDFNLRVEARVDFSSTLRIEADLESKHGGSRRSEKYDFHLEDDFLRLNFFGKGGDIELRHLTKEGFTILQKKWHRNIFVETLIAINLNGNALIIERINYANGILGGVSVWALEKY
;
A
#
# COMPACT_ATOMS: atom_id res chain seq x y z
N MET A 1 -52.90 -18.43 63.79
CA MET A 1 -51.50 -18.87 63.58
C MET A 1 -51.42 -19.59 62.24
N LYS A 2 -50.77 -18.98 61.24
CA LYS A 2 -50.56 -19.56 59.90
C LYS A 2 -49.34 -20.51 59.95
N ARG A 3 -49.47 -21.76 59.51
CA ARG A 3 -48.34 -22.63 59.18
C ARG A 3 -48.22 -22.73 57.66
N PHE A 4 -47.10 -22.21 57.18
CA PHE A 4 -46.58 -22.28 55.82
C PHE A 4 -45.86 -23.64 55.69
N MET A 5 -46.19 -24.47 54.71
CA MET A 5 -45.44 -25.70 54.41
C MET A 5 -44.99 -25.65 52.95
N ILE A 6 -43.67 -25.77 52.80
CA ILE A 6 -42.83 -25.48 51.64
C ILE A 6 -42.95 -26.60 50.59
N LEU A 7 -43.18 -26.21 49.34
CA LEU A 7 -43.13 -27.05 48.15
C LEU A 7 -41.68 -27.07 47.62
N LEU A 8 -41.02 -28.22 47.67
CA LEU A 8 -39.63 -28.42 47.23
C LEU A 8 -39.60 -28.64 45.71
N LEU A 9 -39.13 -27.66 44.93
CA LEU A 9 -38.85 -27.81 43.50
C LEU A 9 -37.44 -28.41 43.30
N LEU A 10 -37.37 -29.59 42.68
CA LEU A 10 -36.16 -30.18 42.15
C LEU A 10 -35.85 -29.53 40.79
N ALA A 11 -34.82 -28.70 40.72
CA ALA A 11 -34.29 -28.18 39.45
C ALA A 11 -33.43 -29.27 38.79
N GLN A 12 -33.88 -29.81 37.66
CA GLN A 12 -33.04 -30.63 36.79
C GLN A 12 -32.08 -29.73 36.01
N VAL A 13 -30.79 -29.93 36.22
CA VAL A 13 -29.72 -29.29 35.43
C VAL A 13 -29.61 -30.03 34.10
N ALA A 14 -30.03 -29.38 33.02
CA ALA A 14 -29.79 -29.86 31.66
C ALA A 14 -28.29 -29.72 31.34
N GLN A 15 -27.63 -30.83 30.98
CA GLN A 15 -26.26 -30.79 30.47
C GLN A 15 -26.31 -30.53 28.96
N ALA A 16 -25.81 -29.36 28.54
CA ALA A 16 -25.67 -29.03 27.12
C ALA A 16 -24.44 -29.75 26.55
N GLN A 17 -24.62 -30.53 25.49
CA GLN A 17 -23.55 -31.18 24.75
C GLN A 17 -23.30 -30.39 23.46
N VAL A 18 -22.03 -30.10 23.15
CA VAL A 18 -21.62 -29.36 21.94
C VAL A 18 -20.88 -30.31 21.00
N TYR A 19 -21.36 -30.41 19.76
CA TYR A 19 -20.80 -31.27 18.73
C TYR A 19 -19.84 -30.49 17.82
N LYS A 20 -18.72 -31.10 17.44
CA LYS A 20 -17.74 -30.54 16.52
C LYS A 20 -17.71 -31.34 15.22
N TRP A 21 -17.85 -30.67 14.08
CA TRP A 21 -17.81 -31.32 12.77
C TRP A 21 -17.09 -30.46 11.73
N VAL A 22 -16.68 -31.06 10.62
CA VAL A 22 -15.95 -30.39 9.53
C VAL A 22 -16.83 -30.43 8.28
N ASP A 23 -16.98 -29.29 7.60
CA ASP A 23 -17.74 -29.21 6.35
C ASP A 23 -16.92 -29.64 5.13
N ASP A 24 -17.57 -29.70 3.96
CA ASP A 24 -16.95 -30.10 2.70
C ASP A 24 -15.84 -29.15 2.22
N ASN A 25 -15.74 -27.96 2.80
CA ASN A 25 -14.68 -26.98 2.52
C ASN A 25 -13.52 -27.05 3.54
N GLY A 26 -13.54 -28.02 4.47
CA GLY A 26 -12.54 -28.16 5.52
C GLY A 26 -12.70 -27.17 6.68
N LYS A 27 -13.85 -26.48 6.78
CA LYS A 27 -14.11 -25.54 7.87
C LYS A 27 -14.74 -26.26 9.07
N VAL A 28 -14.23 -25.97 10.26
CA VAL A 28 -14.71 -26.53 11.53
C VAL A 28 -15.93 -25.74 12.00
N HIS A 29 -16.98 -26.45 12.40
CA HIS A 29 -18.21 -25.92 12.97
C HIS A 29 -18.52 -26.57 14.33
N TYR A 30 -19.28 -25.84 15.14
CA TYR A 30 -19.79 -26.31 16.43
C TYR A 30 -21.30 -26.11 16.48
N SER A 31 -22.06 -27.13 16.88
CA SER A 31 -23.52 -27.06 17.01
C SER A 31 -24.03 -27.88 18.18
N ASP A 32 -25.20 -27.50 18.71
CA ASP A 32 -25.87 -28.21 19.80
C ASP A 32 -26.65 -29.45 19.29
N GLU A 33 -26.84 -29.55 17.97
CA GLU A 33 -27.50 -30.66 17.30
C GLU A 33 -26.60 -31.24 16.20
N ILE A 34 -26.63 -32.56 16.02
CA ILE A 34 -25.88 -33.27 14.97
C ILE A 34 -26.56 -33.01 13.62
N PRO A 35 -25.87 -32.42 12.62
CA PRO A 35 -26.42 -32.29 11.28
C PRO A 35 -26.64 -33.67 10.64
N GLU A 36 -27.82 -33.89 10.04
CA GLU A 36 -28.16 -35.17 9.40
C GLU A 36 -27.12 -35.57 8.33
N GLY A 37 -26.67 -36.83 8.38
CA GLY A 37 -25.85 -37.43 7.34
C GLY A 37 -24.34 -37.15 7.38
N ARG A 38 -23.81 -36.62 8.49
CA ARG A 38 -22.35 -36.41 8.66
C ARG A 38 -21.76 -37.28 9.76
N ASP A 39 -20.53 -37.75 9.52
CA ASP A 39 -19.69 -38.36 10.55
C ASP A 39 -19.20 -37.27 11.50
N VAL A 40 -19.66 -37.32 12.75
CA VAL A 40 -19.30 -36.36 13.80
C VAL A 40 -18.45 -37.08 14.85
N LEU A 41 -17.34 -36.46 15.25
CA LEU A 41 -16.56 -36.90 16.40
C LEU A 41 -17.23 -36.33 17.65
N GLU A 42 -17.84 -37.20 18.46
CA GLU A 42 -18.37 -36.83 19.77
C GLU A 42 -17.20 -36.54 20.71
N GLU A 43 -16.92 -35.26 20.94
CA GLU A 43 -15.93 -34.82 21.91
C GLU A 43 -16.69 -34.24 23.11
N ASN A 44 -16.63 -34.93 24.26
CA ASN A 44 -17.13 -34.38 25.52
C ASN A 44 -16.19 -33.23 25.91
N ILE A 45 -16.50 -32.02 25.47
CA ILE A 45 -15.78 -30.81 25.88
C ILE A 45 -16.20 -30.52 27.32
N GLU A 46 -15.46 -31.09 28.28
CA GLU A 46 -15.52 -30.65 29.65
C GLU A 46 -15.04 -29.19 29.68
N ILE A 47 -15.98 -28.25 29.73
CA ILE A 47 -15.68 -26.83 29.97
C ILE A 47 -15.09 -26.79 31.38
N LYS A 48 -13.77 -26.96 31.48
CA LYS A 48 -13.04 -26.58 32.68
C LYS A 48 -13.42 -25.13 32.89
N ASN A 49 -14.06 -24.86 34.03
CA ASN A 49 -14.22 -23.51 34.55
C ASN A 49 -12.82 -22.91 34.58
N SER A 50 -12.43 -22.24 33.50
CA SER A 50 -11.24 -21.41 33.48
C SER A 50 -11.58 -20.33 34.48
N GLN A 51 -10.97 -20.44 35.66
CA GLN A 51 -10.88 -19.32 36.57
C GLN A 51 -10.56 -18.11 35.70
N ILE A 52 -11.45 -17.11 35.75
CA ILE A 52 -11.21 -15.81 35.13
C ILE A 52 -9.83 -15.40 35.64
N GLN A 53 -8.81 -15.50 34.79
CA GLN A 53 -7.49 -14.99 35.12
C GLN A 53 -7.67 -13.48 35.13
N ILE A 54 -7.84 -12.94 36.34
CA ILE A 54 -7.72 -11.53 36.58
C ILE A 54 -6.32 -11.16 36.08
N MET A 55 -6.30 -10.35 35.03
CA MET A 55 -5.10 -9.91 34.32
C MET A 55 -4.02 -9.54 35.35
N GLY A 56 -2.90 -10.27 35.33
CA GLY A 56 -1.85 -10.09 36.33
C GLY A 56 -1.18 -8.72 36.17
N GLU A 57 -0.56 -8.23 37.24
CA GLU A 57 0.17 -6.95 37.24
C GLU A 57 1.21 -6.84 36.11
N LYS A 58 1.82 -7.97 35.73
CA LYS A 58 2.75 -8.07 34.59
C LYS A 58 2.08 -7.92 33.22
N ASP A 59 0.86 -8.44 33.06
CA ASP A 59 0.11 -8.34 31.80
C ASP A 59 -0.43 -6.92 31.61
N MET A 60 -0.79 -6.25 32.72
CA MET A 60 -1.18 -4.84 32.73
C MET A 60 0.00 -3.93 32.38
N GLN A 61 1.20 -4.20 32.90
CA GLN A 61 2.41 -3.45 32.59
C GLN A 61 2.88 -3.67 31.13
N LEU A 62 2.64 -4.85 30.57
CA LEU A 62 2.90 -5.14 29.16
C LEU A 62 1.93 -4.39 28.23
N LEU A 63 0.65 -4.27 28.60
CA LEU A 63 -0.32 -3.47 27.87
C LEU A 63 0.02 -1.97 27.95
N GLU A 64 0.40 -1.47 29.12
CA GLU A 64 0.79 -0.07 29.31
C GLU A 64 2.04 0.30 28.50
N THR A 65 3.04 -0.58 28.44
CA THR A 65 4.22 -0.37 27.58
C THR A 65 3.86 -0.40 26.10
N TYR A 66 2.93 -1.28 25.68
CA TYR A 66 2.46 -1.34 24.30
C TYR A 66 1.69 -0.07 23.88
N ASP A 67 0.82 0.45 24.74
CA ASP A 67 0.09 1.69 24.49
C ASP A 67 1.03 2.91 24.47
N THR A 68 2.01 2.94 25.36
CA THR A 68 3.02 4.02 25.40
C THR A 68 3.88 4.04 24.13
N ASP A 69 4.35 2.87 23.67
CA ASP A 69 5.09 2.73 22.42
C ASP A 69 4.26 3.14 21.20
N ARG A 70 2.96 2.79 21.20
CA ARG A 70 2.04 3.16 20.14
C ARG A 70 1.86 4.68 20.04
N GLU A 71 1.69 5.37 21.17
CA GLU A 71 1.56 6.82 21.20
C GLU A 71 2.87 7.54 20.80
N GLN A 72 4.02 7.07 21.30
CA GLN A 72 5.32 7.62 20.88
C GLN A 72 5.55 7.48 19.37
N ARG A 73 5.15 6.34 18.78
CA ARG A 73 5.23 6.12 17.33
C ARG A 73 4.29 7.03 16.54
N LYS A 74 3.06 7.24 17.03
CA LYS A 74 2.11 8.20 16.41
C LYS A 74 2.68 9.62 16.40
N GLU A 75 3.29 10.06 17.50
CA GLU A 75 3.91 11.39 17.59
C GLU A 75 5.11 11.53 16.65
N ALA A 76 6.00 10.53 16.59
CA ALA A 76 7.13 10.51 15.66
C ALA A 76 6.67 10.59 14.19
N ASN A 77 5.63 9.82 13.84
CA ASN A 77 5.04 9.82 12.51
C ASN A 77 4.41 11.17 12.16
N LYS A 78 3.74 11.81 13.11
CA LYS A 78 3.13 13.14 12.93
C LYS A 78 4.18 14.23 12.73
N LEU A 79 5.32 14.13 13.41
CA LEU A 79 6.43 15.07 13.25
C LEU A 79 7.10 14.93 11.89
N GLU A 80 7.38 13.69 11.46
CA GLU A 80 7.97 13.46 10.13
C GLU A 80 7.01 13.87 9.02
N GLN A 81 5.71 13.57 9.15
CA GLN A 81 4.69 14.01 8.20
C GLN A 81 4.66 15.53 8.04
N LYS A 82 4.73 16.28 9.15
CA LYS A 82 4.84 17.76 9.10
C LYS A 82 6.10 18.23 8.38
N ARG A 83 7.23 17.53 8.55
CA ARG A 83 8.49 17.83 7.85
C ARG A 83 8.33 17.62 6.34
N LEU A 84 7.69 16.51 5.95
CA LEU A 84 7.39 16.19 4.55
C LEU A 84 6.40 17.19 3.93
N ASP A 85 5.35 17.59 4.65
CA ASP A 85 4.37 18.57 4.19
C ASP A 85 5.00 19.95 3.96
N GLN A 86 5.96 20.34 4.81
CA GLN A 86 6.73 21.57 4.65
C GLN A 86 7.67 21.54 3.44
N GLU A 87 8.23 20.37 3.12
CA GLU A 87 9.05 20.18 1.92
C GLU A 87 8.19 20.15 0.64
N ALA A 88 7.01 19.53 0.70
CA ALA A 88 6.05 19.48 -0.40
C ALA A 88 5.46 20.86 -0.72
N SER A 89 5.10 21.63 0.31
CA SER A 89 4.63 23.02 0.15
C SER A 89 5.66 23.93 -0.53
N LYS A 90 6.96 23.65 -0.35
CA LYS A 90 8.04 24.39 -1.03
C LYS A 90 8.19 24.00 -2.50
N SER A 91 7.77 22.80 -2.89
CA SER A 91 7.89 22.27 -4.26
C SER A 91 6.63 22.51 -5.11
N ALA A 92 5.47 22.79 -4.50
CA ALA A 92 4.20 23.04 -5.18
C ALA A 92 4.10 24.38 -5.98
N ASN A 93 5.11 25.27 -5.89
CA ASN A 93 5.09 26.60 -6.53
C ASN A 93 5.62 26.63 -7.98
N VAL A 94 5.71 25.48 -8.67
CA VAL A 94 6.26 25.39 -10.03
C VAL A 94 5.21 24.85 -11.00
N VAL A 95 4.16 25.63 -11.24
CA VAL A 95 3.13 25.31 -12.26
C VAL A 95 3.08 26.45 -13.27
N ASN A 96 4.10 26.50 -14.14
CA ASN A 96 4.11 27.11 -15.49
C ASN A 96 5.52 27.18 -16.08
N LYS A 97 6.39 26.22 -15.73
CA LYS A 97 7.67 26.06 -16.40
C LYS A 97 7.52 24.84 -17.30
N LYS A 98 7.74 25.05 -18.61
CA LYS A 98 8.10 23.99 -19.55
C LYS A 98 8.96 23.00 -18.77
N VAL A 99 8.56 21.73 -18.67
CA VAL A 99 9.22 20.74 -17.81
C VAL A 99 10.62 20.50 -18.36
N SER A 100 11.54 21.42 -18.06
CA SER A 100 12.95 21.21 -18.25
C SER A 100 13.30 20.16 -17.21
N LEU A 101 13.45 18.91 -17.66
CA LEU A 101 14.02 17.82 -16.87
C LEU A 101 15.12 18.42 -15.98
N PRO A 102 14.97 18.38 -14.65
CA PRO A 102 15.91 19.04 -13.75
C PRO A 102 17.33 18.68 -14.15
N GLU A 103 18.24 19.66 -14.20
CA GLU A 103 19.67 19.47 -14.47
C GLU A 103 20.31 18.40 -13.55
N LYS A 104 19.64 18.12 -12.43
CA LYS A 104 19.90 17.05 -11.45
C LYS A 104 19.77 15.62 -12.01
N HIS A 105 19.19 15.40 -13.19
CA HIS A 105 19.10 14.07 -13.84
C HIS A 105 20.15 13.90 -14.94
N ARG A 106 21.43 14.10 -14.59
CA ARG A 106 22.52 13.65 -15.47
C ARG A 106 22.40 12.13 -15.62
N CYS A 107 22.34 11.65 -16.86
CA CYS A 107 22.32 10.21 -17.11
C CYS A 107 23.43 9.50 -16.34
N PHE A 108 23.10 8.30 -15.85
CA PHE A 108 23.98 7.49 -15.00
C PHE A 108 24.32 8.11 -13.64
N GLY A 109 23.59 9.13 -13.19
CA GLY A 109 23.63 9.58 -11.80
C GLY A 109 23.21 8.47 -10.82
N PRO A 110 23.67 8.52 -9.56
CA PRO A 110 23.39 7.48 -8.58
C PRO A 110 21.92 7.47 -8.17
N SER A 111 21.40 6.28 -7.90
CA SER A 111 20.09 6.07 -7.26
C SER A 111 20.09 6.66 -5.83
N PRO A 112 18.94 7.16 -5.34
CA PRO A 112 18.75 7.57 -3.96
C PRO A 112 19.12 6.49 -2.92
N SER A 113 19.07 5.20 -3.28
CA SER A 113 19.46 4.08 -2.42
C SER A 113 20.93 3.68 -2.56
N SER A 114 21.71 4.39 -3.36
CA SER A 114 23.15 4.13 -3.53
C SER A 114 23.89 4.59 -2.29
N THR A 115 24.68 3.70 -1.69
CA THR A 115 25.59 4.04 -0.58
C THR A 115 27.04 3.94 -1.06
N PRO A 116 28.02 4.55 -0.36
CA PRO A 116 29.44 4.38 -0.68
C PRO A 116 29.90 2.92 -0.67
N SER A 117 29.20 2.05 0.08
CA SER A 117 29.47 0.60 0.17
C SER A 117 28.80 -0.22 -0.93
N GLY A 118 28.14 0.42 -1.91
CA GLY A 118 27.34 -0.22 -2.95
C GLY A 118 25.86 0.11 -2.84
N VAL A 119 25.05 -0.45 -3.73
CA VAL A 119 23.59 -0.24 -3.70
C VAL A 119 22.99 -1.14 -2.62
N SER A 120 22.14 -0.57 -1.75
CA SER A 120 21.36 -1.38 -0.81
C SER A 120 20.27 -2.14 -1.58
N HIS A 121 20.62 -3.35 -2.03
CA HIS A 121 19.90 -4.10 -3.06
C HIS A 121 18.65 -4.84 -2.60
N LEU A 122 18.38 -4.97 -1.30
CA LEU A 122 17.61 -6.12 -0.86
C LEU A 122 16.28 -5.82 -0.18
N GLU A 123 16.10 -4.67 0.46
CA GLU A 123 14.85 -4.43 1.18
C GLU A 123 14.25 -3.06 0.84
N VAL A 124 12.99 -3.14 0.43
CA VAL A 124 12.08 -2.00 0.43
C VAL A 124 11.60 -1.85 1.87
N ASN A 125 11.69 -0.64 2.41
CA ASN A 125 11.16 -0.37 3.75
C ASN A 125 9.65 -0.16 3.66
N ALA A 126 8.91 -1.23 3.37
CA ALA A 126 7.46 -1.21 3.45
C ALA A 126 7.03 -0.88 4.88
N ARG A 127 6.09 0.06 5.01
CA ARG A 127 5.63 0.55 6.30
C ARG A 127 4.12 0.46 6.37
N GLU A 128 3.62 0.02 7.52
CA GLU A 128 2.20 0.11 7.86
C GLU A 128 1.76 1.57 7.85
N LEU A 129 0.56 1.79 7.31
CA LEU A 129 -0.10 3.06 7.18
C LEU A 129 -1.03 3.26 8.36
N GLY A 130 -0.98 4.44 8.98
CA GLY A 130 -2.01 4.82 9.94
C GLY A 130 -3.34 5.14 9.26
N ASP A 131 -4.43 5.11 10.02
CA ASP A 131 -5.80 5.41 9.54
C ASP A 131 -5.88 6.72 8.72
N GLU A 132 -5.20 7.78 9.19
CA GLU A 132 -5.14 9.07 8.49
C GLU A 132 -4.45 8.97 7.12
N GLN A 133 -3.41 8.16 7.00
CA GLN A 133 -2.67 7.97 5.75
C GLN A 133 -3.51 7.14 4.76
N ILE A 134 -4.19 6.10 5.26
CA ILE A 134 -5.12 5.28 4.47
C ILE A 134 -6.25 6.16 3.93
N GLU A 135 -6.86 6.97 4.78
CA GLU A 135 -7.94 7.87 4.38
C GLU A 135 -7.45 8.93 3.37
N THR A 136 -6.25 9.47 3.58
CA THR A 136 -5.62 10.40 2.62
C THR A 136 -5.42 9.73 1.26
N LEU A 137 -4.89 8.51 1.19
CA LEU A 137 -4.71 7.75 -0.05
C LEU A 137 -6.04 7.45 -0.74
N LYS A 138 -7.08 7.04 0.00
CA LYS A 138 -8.43 6.83 -0.54
C LYS A 138 -8.97 8.09 -1.19
N ASN A 139 -8.82 9.24 -0.53
CA ASN A 139 -9.24 10.54 -1.06
C ASN A 139 -8.45 10.93 -2.32
N ILE A 140 -7.15 10.67 -2.37
CA ILE A 140 -6.35 10.87 -3.59
C ILE A 140 -6.86 9.96 -4.71
N PHE A 141 -7.04 8.68 -4.44
CA PHE A 141 -7.50 7.70 -5.44
C PHE A 141 -8.83 8.11 -6.04
N ASP A 142 -9.79 8.52 -5.20
CA ASP A 142 -11.10 8.99 -5.64
C ASP A 142 -10.99 10.22 -6.56
N LYS A 143 -10.12 11.19 -6.23
CA LYS A 143 -9.86 12.37 -7.07
C LYS A 143 -9.22 12.01 -8.42
N ILE A 144 -8.31 11.02 -8.44
CA ILE A 144 -7.66 10.51 -9.66
C ILE A 144 -8.68 9.82 -10.58
N ARG A 145 -9.77 9.23 -10.04
CA ARG A 145 -10.76 8.50 -10.85
C ARG A 145 -11.26 9.33 -12.05
N GLY A 146 -11.27 8.73 -13.23
CA GLY A 146 -11.80 9.32 -14.46
C GLY A 146 -10.89 9.12 -15.67
N ASN A 147 -11.23 9.82 -16.75
CA ASN A 147 -10.45 9.81 -17.98
C ASN A 147 -9.54 11.04 -18.03
N TRP A 148 -8.31 10.83 -18.49
CA TRP A 148 -7.29 11.86 -18.58
C TRP A 148 -6.60 11.81 -19.94
N ARG A 149 -6.22 12.97 -20.45
CA ARG A 149 -5.48 13.11 -21.70
C ARG A 149 -4.34 14.07 -21.51
N GLY A 150 -3.24 13.85 -22.22
CA GLY A 150 -2.15 14.81 -22.20
C GLY A 150 -0.93 14.26 -22.91
N THR A 151 0.24 14.56 -22.38
CA THR A 151 1.52 14.20 -22.99
C THR A 151 2.50 13.64 -21.98
N ALA A 152 3.35 12.73 -22.43
CA ALA A 152 4.54 12.32 -21.71
C ALA A 152 5.76 12.88 -22.41
N GLU A 153 6.68 13.45 -21.63
CA GLU A 153 8.01 13.84 -22.07
C GLU A 153 9.03 13.11 -21.19
N GLY A 154 10.16 12.73 -21.76
CA GLY A 154 11.13 11.93 -21.03
C GLY A 154 12.41 11.70 -21.80
N VAL A 155 13.35 11.05 -21.13
CA VAL A 155 14.63 10.63 -21.71
C VAL A 155 14.99 9.25 -21.22
N THR A 156 15.48 8.43 -22.14
CA THR A 156 16.20 7.19 -21.82
C THR A 156 17.70 7.42 -21.96
N CYS A 157 18.46 7.00 -20.97
CA CYS A 157 19.91 7.03 -20.96
C CYS A 157 20.45 5.79 -21.70
N LEU A 158 21.24 6.03 -22.75
CA LEU A 158 21.92 5.01 -23.53
C LEU A 158 23.43 5.27 -23.53
N GLY A 159 24.23 4.27 -23.90
CA GLY A 159 25.70 4.40 -23.98
C GLY A 159 26.40 4.12 -22.65
N THR A 160 27.55 4.76 -22.44
CA THR A 160 28.38 4.61 -21.22
C THR A 160 28.42 5.90 -20.42
N VAL A 161 28.98 5.86 -19.21
CA VAL A 161 29.21 7.05 -18.39
C VAL A 161 30.11 8.07 -19.10
N GLU A 162 31.11 7.63 -19.88
CA GLU A 162 31.96 8.55 -20.64
C GLU A 162 31.28 9.07 -21.91
N THR A 163 30.38 8.29 -22.50
CA THR A 163 29.71 8.61 -23.77
C THR A 163 28.19 8.50 -23.69
N PRO A 164 27.53 9.31 -22.84
CA PRO A 164 26.09 9.22 -22.65
C PRO A 164 25.36 9.67 -23.91
N LYS A 165 24.35 8.91 -24.30
CA LYS A 165 23.41 9.26 -25.36
C LYS A 165 22.02 9.39 -24.78
N LEU A 166 21.41 10.55 -24.98
CA LEU A 166 20.02 10.78 -24.60
C LEU A 166 19.11 10.35 -25.76
N LYS A 167 18.15 9.49 -25.47
CA LYS A 167 17.05 9.20 -26.39
C LYS A 167 15.77 9.85 -25.84
N PRO A 168 15.29 10.96 -26.45
CA PRO A 168 14.02 11.57 -26.07
C PRO A 168 12.86 10.59 -26.24
N GLU A 169 11.90 10.69 -25.33
CA GLU A 169 10.67 9.90 -25.30
C GLU A 169 9.48 10.86 -25.20
N ASP A 170 8.83 11.14 -26.34
CA ASP A 170 7.67 12.02 -26.40
C ASP A 170 6.43 11.24 -26.85
N PHE A 171 5.37 11.28 -26.03
CA PHE A 171 4.13 10.56 -26.27
C PHE A 171 2.89 11.45 -26.09
N ASN A 172 1.85 11.15 -26.84
CA ASN A 172 0.48 11.51 -26.51
C ASN A 172 -0.11 10.42 -25.60
N LEU A 173 -0.85 10.83 -24.58
CA LEU A 173 -1.39 9.95 -23.56
C LEU A 173 -2.92 9.96 -23.57
N ARG A 174 -3.50 8.77 -23.43
CA ARG A 174 -4.86 8.57 -22.92
C ARG A 174 -4.76 7.70 -21.69
N VAL A 175 -5.29 8.16 -20.58
CA VAL A 175 -5.22 7.45 -19.31
C VAL A 175 -6.63 7.26 -18.78
N GLU A 176 -6.92 6.04 -18.35
CA GLU A 176 -8.13 5.71 -17.64
C GLU A 176 -7.75 5.30 -16.21
N ALA A 177 -8.32 6.00 -15.23
CA ALA A 177 -8.14 5.70 -13.83
C ALA A 177 -9.46 5.22 -13.21
N ARG A 178 -9.45 4.01 -12.65
CA ARG A 178 -10.60 3.38 -11.99
C ARG A 178 -10.27 3.13 -10.53
N VAL A 179 -11.26 3.28 -9.66
CA VAL A 179 -11.17 2.89 -8.25
C VAL A 179 -12.30 1.93 -7.96
N ASP A 180 -11.98 0.76 -7.43
CA ASP A 180 -12.99 -0.25 -7.07
C ASP A 180 -13.43 -0.15 -5.60
N PHE A 181 -14.33 -1.04 -5.19
CA PHE A 181 -14.87 -1.08 -3.82
C PHE A 181 -13.81 -1.43 -2.76
N SER A 182 -12.69 -2.05 -3.17
CA SER A 182 -11.57 -2.38 -2.28
C SER A 182 -10.60 -1.21 -2.09
N SER A 183 -10.92 -0.03 -2.64
CA SER A 183 -10.00 1.12 -2.70
C SER A 183 -8.72 0.82 -3.50
N THR A 184 -8.80 -0.08 -4.49
CA THR A 184 -7.71 -0.27 -5.45
C THR A 184 -7.81 0.78 -6.54
N LEU A 185 -6.74 1.57 -6.74
CA LEU A 185 -6.61 2.50 -7.86
C LEU A 185 -5.88 1.82 -9.03
N ARG A 186 -6.58 1.62 -10.13
CA ARG A 186 -6.03 1.12 -11.40
C ARG A 186 -5.88 2.27 -12.38
N ILE A 187 -4.65 2.52 -12.83
CA ILE A 187 -4.31 3.49 -13.88
C ILE A 187 -3.83 2.71 -15.10
N GLU A 188 -4.56 2.81 -16.21
CA GLU A 188 -4.19 2.25 -17.51
C GLU A 188 -3.90 3.39 -18.48
N ALA A 189 -2.70 3.38 -19.07
CA ALA A 189 -2.23 4.41 -19.99
C ALA A 189 -1.96 3.82 -21.37
N ASP A 190 -2.50 4.47 -22.39
CA ASP A 190 -2.15 4.30 -23.80
C ASP A 190 -1.19 5.41 -24.21
N LEU A 191 0.02 5.02 -24.64
CA LEU A 191 1.08 5.92 -25.06
C LEU A 191 1.30 5.78 -26.56
N GLU A 192 1.11 6.87 -27.31
CA GLU A 192 1.34 6.95 -28.74
C GLU A 192 2.49 7.91 -29.04
N SER A 193 3.55 7.43 -29.70
CA SER A 193 4.73 8.27 -29.93
C SER A 193 4.40 9.46 -30.83
N LYS A 194 4.86 10.67 -30.44
CA LYS A 194 4.71 11.88 -31.26
C LYS A 194 5.52 11.83 -32.56
N HIS A 195 6.55 10.99 -32.61
CA HIS A 195 7.43 10.81 -33.77
C HIS A 195 7.00 9.61 -34.65
N GLY A 196 5.87 8.99 -34.33
CA GLY A 196 5.32 7.83 -35.03
C GLY A 196 5.98 6.50 -34.65
N GLY A 197 5.42 5.40 -35.16
CA GLY A 197 6.07 4.09 -35.17
C GLY A 197 6.12 3.31 -33.85
N SER A 198 5.54 3.81 -32.75
CA SER A 198 5.34 2.99 -31.55
C SER A 198 4.11 3.38 -30.75
N ARG A 199 3.38 2.37 -30.31
CA ARG A 199 2.34 2.45 -29.27
C ARG A 199 2.75 1.49 -28.15
N ARG A 200 2.65 1.93 -26.91
CA ARG A 200 2.80 1.06 -25.74
C ARG A 200 1.69 1.32 -24.75
N SER A 201 1.39 0.32 -23.93
CA SER A 201 0.48 0.47 -22.80
C SER A 201 1.27 0.29 -21.51
N GLU A 202 0.89 1.07 -20.50
CA GLU A 202 1.44 0.97 -19.16
C GLU A 202 0.31 0.91 -18.14
N LYS A 203 0.55 0.18 -17.04
CA LYS A 203 -0.45 -0.07 -16.01
C LYS A 203 0.16 0.09 -14.62
N TYR A 204 -0.59 0.75 -13.74
CA TYR A 204 -0.30 0.83 -12.31
C TYR A 204 -1.55 0.43 -11.53
N ASP A 205 -1.47 -0.67 -10.76
CA ASP A 205 -2.50 -1.08 -9.82
C ASP A 205 -2.01 -0.80 -8.40
N PHE A 206 -2.54 0.24 -7.74
CA PHE A 206 -2.26 0.57 -6.36
C PHE A 206 -3.29 -0.06 -5.44
N HIS A 207 -2.85 -0.89 -4.51
CA HIS A 207 -3.74 -1.59 -3.56
C HIS A 207 -3.52 -1.08 -2.14
N LEU A 208 -4.61 -0.89 -1.41
CA LEU A 208 -4.61 -0.66 0.04
C LEU A 208 -5.09 -1.96 0.71
N GLU A 209 -4.17 -2.74 1.25
CA GLU A 209 -4.46 -4.06 1.84
C GLU A 209 -3.59 -4.29 3.08
N ASP A 210 -4.20 -4.77 4.16
CA ASP A 210 -3.56 -5.01 5.47
C ASP A 210 -2.77 -3.79 5.98
N ASP A 211 -3.31 -2.58 5.81
CA ASP A 211 -2.66 -1.32 6.16
C ASP A 211 -1.37 -1.02 5.37
N PHE A 212 -1.13 -1.67 4.22
CA PHE A 212 -0.03 -1.37 3.31
C PHE A 212 -0.52 -0.79 1.98
N LEU A 213 0.27 0.12 1.40
CA LEU A 213 0.18 0.48 -0.01
C LEU A 213 1.06 -0.47 -0.83
N ARG A 214 0.52 -1.02 -1.91
CA ARG A 214 1.20 -1.99 -2.79
C ARG A 214 1.08 -1.58 -4.25
N LEU A 215 1.97 -2.08 -5.12
CA LEU A 215 1.94 -1.80 -6.56
C LEU A 215 1.96 -3.08 -7.41
N ASN A 216 0.97 -3.26 -8.30
CA ASN A 216 0.87 -4.30 -9.33
C ASN A 216 0.79 -5.76 -8.86
N PHE A 217 1.04 -6.08 -7.59
CA PHE A 217 1.08 -7.47 -7.10
C PHE A 217 0.37 -7.65 -5.75
N PHE A 218 -0.38 -8.76 -5.64
CA PHE A 218 -0.96 -9.28 -4.41
C PHE A 218 0.01 -10.29 -3.78
N GLY A 219 1.03 -9.79 -3.06
CA GLY A 219 2.05 -10.62 -2.40
C GLY A 219 2.09 -10.39 -0.89
N LYS A 220 2.67 -11.33 -0.13
CA LYS A 220 2.85 -11.16 1.32
C LYS A 220 4.01 -10.18 1.59
N GLY A 221 3.69 -8.95 2.00
CA GLY A 221 4.65 -7.87 2.31
C GLY A 221 4.79 -6.80 1.23
N GLY A 222 4.90 -5.54 1.64
CA GLY A 222 4.90 -4.37 0.74
C GLY A 222 6.08 -4.37 -0.22
N ASP A 223 5.77 -4.27 -1.51
CA ASP A 223 6.73 -4.23 -2.62
C ASP A 223 7.22 -2.81 -2.92
N ILE A 224 6.69 -1.83 -2.19
CA ILE A 224 6.99 -0.41 -2.32
C ILE A 224 7.19 0.26 -0.96
N GLU A 225 7.94 1.35 -0.97
CA GLU A 225 8.15 2.24 0.17
C GLU A 225 7.45 3.57 -0.14
N LEU A 226 6.48 3.95 0.70
CA LEU A 226 5.84 5.26 0.65
C LEU A 226 6.80 6.30 1.22
N ARG A 227 7.34 7.16 0.35
CA ARG A 227 8.34 8.18 0.70
C ARG A 227 7.70 9.50 1.13
N HIS A 228 6.65 9.90 0.41
CA HIS A 228 5.93 11.15 0.65
C HIS A 228 4.44 10.93 0.43
N LEU A 229 3.62 11.59 1.22
CA LEU A 229 2.17 11.59 1.12
C LEU A 229 1.68 12.99 1.51
N THR A 230 0.84 13.62 0.69
CA THR A 230 0.15 14.87 1.01
C THR A 230 -1.32 14.75 0.59
N LYS A 231 -2.12 15.82 0.65
CA LYS A 231 -3.51 15.79 0.17
C LYS A 231 -3.63 15.85 -1.35
N GLU A 232 -2.54 16.25 -2.00
CA GLU A 232 -2.40 16.46 -3.44
C GLU A 232 -1.72 15.27 -4.12
N GLY A 233 -0.96 14.45 -3.39
CA GLY A 233 -0.17 13.42 -4.06
C GLY A 233 0.60 12.51 -3.14
N PHE A 234 1.35 11.60 -3.75
CA PHE A 234 2.24 10.69 -3.04
C PHE A 234 3.42 10.28 -3.91
N THR A 235 4.50 9.86 -3.26
CA THR A 235 5.70 9.34 -3.91
C THR A 235 6.03 7.98 -3.34
N ILE A 236 6.26 7.01 -4.21
CA ILE A 236 6.66 5.65 -3.84
C ILE A 236 8.01 5.28 -4.46
N LEU A 237 8.70 4.36 -3.81
CA LEU A 237 9.89 3.71 -4.30
C LEU A 237 9.64 2.21 -4.43
N GLN A 238 9.80 1.66 -5.63
CA GLN A 238 9.78 0.22 -5.89
C GLN A 238 11.21 -0.27 -6.15
N LYS A 239 11.59 -1.40 -5.55
CA LYS A 239 12.85 -2.10 -5.84
C LYS A 239 12.55 -3.54 -6.24
N LYS A 240 13.10 -4.01 -7.35
CA LYS A 240 12.90 -5.38 -7.83
C LYS A 240 14.04 -5.90 -8.66
N TRP A 241 14.19 -7.21 -8.71
CA TRP A 241 15.06 -7.87 -9.67
C TRP A 241 14.29 -8.22 -10.95
N HIS A 242 14.87 -7.87 -12.10
CA HIS A 242 14.36 -8.26 -13.41
C HIS A 242 15.49 -8.80 -14.27
N ARG A 243 15.47 -10.11 -14.57
CA ARG A 243 16.49 -10.78 -15.41
C ARG A 243 17.94 -10.47 -14.95
N ASN A 244 18.21 -10.60 -13.64
CA ASN A 244 19.50 -10.29 -13.01
C ASN A 244 19.91 -8.82 -13.03
N ILE A 245 19.00 -7.91 -13.38
CA ILE A 245 19.20 -6.47 -13.26
C ILE A 245 18.39 -6.00 -12.05
N PHE A 246 19.04 -5.31 -11.12
CA PHE A 246 18.35 -4.62 -10.05
C PHE A 246 17.71 -3.36 -10.62
N VAL A 247 16.40 -3.23 -10.47
CA VAL A 247 15.64 -2.07 -10.94
C VAL A 247 15.05 -1.35 -9.74
N GLU A 248 15.31 -0.06 -9.67
CA GLU A 248 14.68 0.84 -8.72
C GLU A 248 13.85 1.88 -9.48
N THR A 249 12.60 2.04 -9.10
CA THR A 249 11.67 2.97 -9.74
C THR A 249 11.07 3.89 -8.70
N LEU A 250 11.29 5.20 -8.85
CA LEU A 250 10.54 6.22 -8.13
C LEU A 250 9.33 6.61 -8.98
N ILE A 251 8.15 6.66 -8.35
CA ILE A 251 6.91 7.14 -8.96
C ILE A 251 6.34 8.21 -8.06
N ALA A 252 6.16 9.42 -8.58
CA ALA A 252 5.49 10.52 -7.90
C ALA A 252 4.19 10.84 -8.64
N ILE A 253 3.08 10.84 -7.92
CA ILE A 253 1.74 11.18 -8.42
C ILE A 253 1.30 12.45 -7.72
N ASN A 254 1.04 13.51 -8.49
CA ASN A 254 0.62 14.80 -7.97
C ASN A 254 -0.65 15.29 -8.70
N LEU A 255 -1.64 15.71 -7.94
CA LEU A 255 -2.89 16.29 -8.40
C LEU A 255 -2.94 17.79 -8.09
N ASN A 256 -3.43 18.56 -9.04
CA ASN A 256 -3.79 19.94 -8.84
C ASN A 256 -5.10 20.25 -9.58
N GLY A 257 -6.22 20.10 -8.88
CA GLY A 257 -7.55 20.22 -9.47
C GLY A 257 -7.78 19.19 -10.57
N ASN A 258 -7.90 19.67 -11.82
CA ASN A 258 -8.09 18.83 -13.01
C ASN A 258 -6.78 18.45 -13.71
N ALA A 259 -5.63 18.79 -13.14
CA ALA A 259 -4.32 18.40 -13.63
C ALA A 259 -3.77 17.23 -12.81
N LEU A 260 -3.17 16.26 -13.50
CA LEU A 260 -2.50 15.10 -12.94
C LEU A 260 -1.08 15.02 -13.52
N ILE A 261 -0.08 15.05 -12.65
CA ILE A 261 1.32 14.86 -13.00
C ILE A 261 1.78 13.50 -12.46
N ILE A 262 2.28 12.64 -13.35
CA ILE A 262 2.93 11.39 -12.97
C ILE A 262 4.39 11.46 -13.40
N GLU A 263 5.31 11.52 -12.45
CA GLU A 263 6.74 11.44 -12.71
C GLU A 263 7.25 10.04 -12.39
N ARG A 264 8.05 9.49 -13.28
CA ARG A 264 8.73 8.21 -13.10
C ARG A 264 10.22 8.37 -13.36
N ILE A 265 11.02 7.89 -12.41
CA ILE A 265 12.47 7.81 -12.54
C ILE A 265 12.89 6.35 -12.39
N ASN A 266 13.62 5.83 -13.38
CA ASN A 266 14.10 4.45 -13.39
C ASN A 266 15.62 4.42 -13.22
N TYR A 267 16.07 3.60 -12.29
CA TYR A 267 17.46 3.25 -12.08
C TYR A 267 17.66 1.76 -12.36
N ALA A 268 18.76 1.41 -13.01
CA ALA A 268 19.19 0.04 -13.21
C ALA A 268 20.55 -0.13 -12.54
N ASN A 269 20.71 -1.14 -11.67
CA ASN A 269 21.94 -1.38 -10.91
C ASN A 269 22.48 -0.13 -10.20
N GLY A 270 21.56 0.68 -9.66
CA GLY A 270 21.89 1.91 -8.92
C GLY A 270 22.25 3.12 -9.77
N ILE A 271 22.15 3.05 -11.10
CA ILE A 271 22.43 4.18 -12.00
C ILE A 271 21.19 4.60 -12.78
N LEU A 272 21.02 5.91 -12.99
CA LEU A 272 19.87 6.48 -13.69
C LEU A 272 19.81 5.98 -15.14
N GLY A 273 18.73 5.25 -15.46
CA GLY A 273 18.44 4.71 -16.78
C GLY A 273 17.42 5.53 -17.57
N GLY A 274 16.55 6.29 -16.90
CA GLY A 274 15.63 7.19 -17.60
C GLY A 274 14.64 7.90 -16.70
N VAL A 275 14.00 8.93 -17.25
CA VAL A 275 12.98 9.75 -16.59
C VAL A 275 11.82 9.95 -17.55
N SER A 276 10.60 9.97 -17.03
CA SER A 276 9.39 10.31 -17.78
C SER A 276 8.46 11.13 -16.90
N VAL A 277 7.91 12.22 -17.43
CA VAL A 277 6.93 13.08 -16.78
C VAL A 277 5.68 13.13 -17.64
N TRP A 278 4.56 12.76 -17.05
CA TRP A 278 3.25 12.75 -17.69
C TRP A 278 2.51 13.98 -17.20
N ALA A 279 2.12 14.86 -18.11
CA ALA A 279 1.26 15.99 -17.84
C ALA A 279 -0.11 15.70 -18.42
N LEU A 280 -1.11 15.54 -17.55
CA LEU A 280 -2.44 15.08 -17.91
C LEU A 280 -3.50 16.07 -17.42
N GLU A 281 -4.58 16.20 -18.19
CA GLU A 281 -5.78 16.96 -17.86
C GLU A 281 -7.01 16.04 -17.93
N LYS A 282 -7.92 16.24 -16.99
CA LYS A 282 -9.18 15.48 -16.90
C LYS A 282 -10.15 15.91 -18.01
N TYR A 283 -10.85 14.97 -18.63
CA TYR A 283 -11.84 15.25 -19.69
C TYR A 283 -13.07 14.34 -19.63
#